data_AF-A0A3D2EI28-F1
#
_entry.id   AF-A0A3D2EI28-F1
#
_cell.length_a   1.000
_cell.length_b   1.000
_cell.length_c   1.000
_cell.angle_alpha   90.00
_cell.angle_beta   90.00
_cell.angle_gamma   90.00
#
_symmetry.space_group_name_H-M   'P 1'
#
loop_
_entity.id
_entity.type
_entity.pdbx_description
1 polymer ?
#
loop_
_entity_poly.entity_id
_entity_poly.type
_entity_poly.pdbx_seq_one_letter_code
_entity_poly.pdbx_strand_id
1 'polypeptide(L)' 'MIHFRVCDWVMPVKYTEDYYNAITAPRKEMQLIEGWGHTVPQENPKEFADTLKKMLEDMVEQ' A
#
# COMPACT_ATOMS: atom_id res chain seq x y z
N MET A 1 1.94 -5.01 -3.50
CA MET A 1 2.28 -3.68 -4.09
C MET A 1 1.52 -2.61 -3.33
N ILE A 2 2.18 -1.46 -3.19
CA ILE A 2 1.95 -0.32 -2.31
C ILE A 2 0.48 0.17 -2.26
N HIS A 3 -0.06 0.04 -1.03
CA HIS A 3 -0.65 1.11 -0.22
C HIS A 3 -1.82 1.90 -0.81
N PHE A 4 -3.02 1.54 -0.36
CA PHE A 4 -4.26 2.23 -0.71
C PHE A 4 -4.53 3.28 0.35
N ARG A 5 -5.04 4.43 -0.07
CA ARG A 5 -5.20 5.62 0.77
C ARG A 5 -6.59 6.20 0.56
N VAL A 6 -7.45 6.11 1.58
CA VAL A 6 -8.85 6.60 1.49
C VAL A 6 -8.92 8.13 1.28
N CYS A 7 -7.88 8.88 1.66
CA CYS A 7 -7.82 10.35 1.58
C CYS A 7 -6.89 10.90 0.49
N ASP A 8 -6.50 10.11 -0.52
CA ASP A 8 -5.66 10.59 -1.63
C ASP A 8 -6.50 11.33 -2.69
N TRP A 9 -6.47 12.66 -2.64
CA TRP A 9 -7.14 13.53 -3.63
C TRP A 9 -6.35 13.69 -4.93
N VAL A 10 -5.11 13.19 -5.00
CA VAL A 10 -4.23 13.29 -6.17
C VAL A 10 -4.37 12.05 -7.05
N MET A 11 -4.44 10.87 -6.45
CA MET A 11 -4.57 9.60 -7.16
C MET A 11 -5.68 8.74 -6.55
N PRO A 12 -6.82 8.56 -7.25
CA PRO A 12 -7.90 7.71 -6.80
C PRO A 12 -7.45 6.27 -6.53
N VAL A 13 -7.91 5.73 -5.40
CA VAL A 13 -7.71 4.33 -4.96
C VAL A 13 -7.99 3.29 -6.06
N LYS A 14 -9.00 3.57 -6.91
CA LYS A 14 -9.42 2.69 -8.00
C LYS A 14 -8.29 2.34 -8.97
N TYR A 15 -7.37 3.25 -9.28
CA TYR A 15 -6.30 2.96 -10.24
C TYR A 15 -5.29 1.94 -9.69
N THR A 16 -5.02 1.98 -8.40
CA THR A 16 -4.16 0.99 -7.74
C THR A 16 -4.85 -0.38 -7.69
N GLU A 17 -6.19 -0.41 -7.55
CA GLU A 17 -6.98 -1.65 -7.55
C GLU A 17 -7.01 -2.28 -8.94
N ASP A 18 -7.28 -1.47 -9.96
CA ASP A 18 -7.22 -1.88 -11.37
C ASP A 18 -5.83 -2.43 -11.71
N TYR A 19 -4.76 -1.74 -11.27
CA TYR A 19 -3.40 -2.21 -11.44
C TYR A 19 -3.15 -3.54 -10.72
N TYR A 20 -3.54 -3.66 -9.45
CA TYR A 20 -3.40 -4.91 -8.70
C TYR A 20 -4.07 -6.08 -9.43
N ASN A 21 -5.28 -5.87 -9.95
CA ASN A 21 -6.02 -6.88 -10.70
C ASN A 21 -5.36 -7.26 -12.03
N ALA A 22 -4.69 -6.32 -12.69
CA ALA A 22 -3.96 -6.57 -13.93
C ALA A 22 -2.65 -7.36 -13.76
N ILE A 23 -2.02 -7.34 -12.57
CA ILE A 23 -0.77 -8.07 -12.32
C ILE A 23 -0.99 -9.58 -12.27
N THR A 24 -0.13 -10.35 -12.94
CA THR A 24 -0.19 -11.83 -13.00
C THR A 24 0.81 -12.52 -12.07
N ALA A 25 1.43 -11.79 -11.14
CA ALA A 25 2.38 -12.35 -10.18
C ALA A 25 1.72 -13.47 -9.38
N PRO A 26 2.43 -14.60 -9.15
CA PRO A 26 1.86 -15.76 -8.45
C PRO A 26 1.52 -15.44 -6.99
N ARG A 27 2.20 -14.44 -6.40
CA ARG A 27 1.90 -13.90 -5.08
C ARG A 27 1.87 -12.39 -5.18
N LYS A 28 0.77 -11.79 -4.73
CA LYS A 28 0.61 -10.34 -4.61
C LYS A 28 -0.29 -10.08 -3.42
N GLU A 29 0.08 -9.07 -2.64
CA GLU A 29 -0.70 -8.57 -1.52
C GLU A 29 -0.93 -7.07 -1.64
N MET A 30 -2.02 -6.64 -1.01
CA MET A 30 -2.64 -5.35 -1.16
C MET A 30 -3.19 -4.91 0.21
N GLN A 31 -2.69 -3.80 0.76
CA GLN A 31 -3.16 -3.29 2.05
C GLN A 31 -3.64 -1.84 1.93
N LEU A 32 -4.86 -1.60 2.39
CA LEU A 32 -5.45 -0.27 2.54
C LEU A 32 -5.11 0.28 3.92
N ILE A 33 -4.60 1.51 3.95
CA ILE A 33 -4.36 2.24 5.19
C ILE A 33 -5.25 3.48 5.19
N GLU A 34 -6.15 3.50 6.16
CA GLU A 34 -7.09 4.60 6.35
C GLU A 34 -6.41 5.80 7.04
N GLY A 35 -6.86 7.01 6.72
CA GLY A 35 -6.37 8.24 7.36
C GLY A 35 -5.04 8.78 6.83
N TRP A 36 -4.44 8.14 5.82
CA TRP A 36 -3.14 8.48 5.27
C TRP A 36 -3.25 9.19 3.91
N GLY A 37 -2.55 10.31 3.72
CA GLY A 37 -2.57 11.15 2.51
C GLY A 37 -1.53 10.76 1.44
N HIS A 38 -1.48 11.48 0.31
CA HIS A 38 -0.62 11.12 -0.83
C HIS A 38 0.88 11.00 -0.46
N THR A 39 1.33 11.84 0.46
CA THR A 39 2.74 12.08 0.82
C THR A 39 3.18 11.43 2.13
N VAL A 40 2.53 10.34 2.55
CA VAL A 40 2.86 9.64 3.82
C VAL A 40 4.35 9.34 4.03
N PRO A 41 5.13 8.84 3.04
CA PRO A 41 6.55 8.60 3.27
C PRO A 41 7.32 9.87 3.70
N GLN A 42 6.75 11.05 3.45
CA GLN A 42 7.27 12.36 3.87
C GLN A 42 6.63 12.82 5.19
N GLU A 43 5.33 12.59 5.38
CA GLU A 43 4.57 13.02 6.56
C GLU A 43 4.87 12.16 7.80
N ASN A 44 4.88 10.84 7.64
CA ASN A 44 5.05 9.85 8.72
C ASN A 44 6.03 8.73 8.29
N PRO A 45 7.31 9.05 8.06
CA PRO A 45 8.29 8.12 7.48
C PRO A 45 8.52 6.86 8.31
N LYS A 46 8.52 6.99 9.65
CA LYS A 46 8.75 5.85 10.56
C LYS A 46 7.58 4.87 10.52
N GLU A 47 6.36 5.37 10.65
CA GLU A 47 5.16 4.53 10.66
C GLU A 47 4.99 3.83 9.32
N PHE A 48 5.22 4.54 8.21
CA PHE A 48 5.25 3.94 6.87
C PHE A 48 6.27 2.80 6.77
N ALA A 49 7.50 3.03 7.24
CA ALA A 49 8.55 2.03 7.19
C ALA A 49 8.23 0.81 8.07
N ASP A 50 7.67 1.02 9.26
CA ASP A 50 7.28 -0.05 10.18
C ASP A 50 6.14 -0.90 9.58
N THR A 51 5.12 -0.28 8.98
CA THR A 51 4.04 -1.02 8.30
C THR A 51 4.55 -1.79 7.08
N LEU A 52 5.42 -1.18 6.28
CA LEU A 52 6.00 -1.86 5.11
C LEU A 52 6.83 -3.08 5.52
N LYS A 53 7.63 -2.98 6.57
CA LYS A 53 8.41 -4.11 7.09
C LYS A 53 7.51 -5.24 7.51
N LYS A 54 6.46 -4.95 8.29
CA LYS A 54 5.50 -5.96 8.73
C LYS A 54 4.84 -6.68 7.55
N MET A 55 4.38 -5.95 6.54
CA MET A 55 3.76 -6.55 5.35
C MET A 55 4.74 -7.46 4.59
N LEU A 56 6.03 -7.09 4.55
CA LEU A 56 7.07 -7.91 3.92
C LEU A 56 7.36 -9.18 4.74
N GLU A 57 7.41 -9.08 6.07
CA GLU A 57 7.56 -10.23 6.97
C GLU A 57 6.39 -11.21 6.81
N ASP A 58 5.15 -10.70 6.84
CA ASP A 58 3.92 -11.50 6.67
C ASP A 58 3.88 -12.22 5.30
N MET A 59 4.45 -11.61 4.26
CA MET A 59 4.57 -12.24 2.93
C MET A 59 5.66 -13.32 2.85
N VAL A 60 6.71 -13.23 3.66
CA VAL A 60 7.84 -14.18 3.65
C VAL A 60 7.54 -15.41 4.51
N GLU A 61 6.76 -15.26 5.58
CA GLU A 61 6.39 -16.36 6.48
C GLU A 61 5.27 -17.28 5.96
N GLN A 62 4.57 -16.87 4.89
CA GLN A 62 3.55 -17.66 4.18
C GLN A 62 4.13 -18.46 3.00
#